data_AF-A0A8C9HHD4-F1
#
_entry.id   AF-A0A8C9HHD4-F1
#
_cell.length_a   1.000
_cell.length_b   1.000
_cell.length_c   1.000
_cell.angle_alpha   90.00
_cell.angle_beta   90.00
_cell.angle_gamma   90.00
#
_symmetry.space_group_name_H-M   'P 1'
#
loop_
_entity.id
_entity.type
_entity.pdbx_description
1 polymer ?
#
loop_
_entity_poly.entity_id
_entity_poly.type
_entity_poly.pdbx_seq_one_letter_code
_entity_poly.pdbx_strand_id
1 'polypeptide(L)'
;MATPASAPDTRALVADFVGYKLRQKGYVCGAGPGEGPAADPLHQAMRAAGDEFETRFRRTFSDLAAQLHVTPGSAQQRFTQVSDELFQGGPNWGRLVAFFVFGAALCAESVNKEMEPLVGQVQEWMVAYLETRLADWIHSSGGWAEFTALYGDGALEEARRLREGNWASVRTVLTGAVALGALVTVGAFFASK
;
A
#
# COMPACT_ATOMS: atom_id res chain seq x y z
N MET A 1 -6.95 15.32 -32.92
CA MET A 1 -7.63 14.81 -31.71
C MET A 1 -6.63 13.93 -30.99
N ALA A 2 -6.14 14.36 -29.84
CA ALA A 2 -5.18 13.57 -29.06
C ALA A 2 -5.96 12.44 -28.36
N THR A 3 -5.55 11.21 -28.58
CA THR A 3 -6.04 10.05 -27.83
C THR A 3 -5.69 10.28 -26.34
N PRO A 4 -6.65 10.28 -25.40
CA PRO A 4 -6.31 10.36 -24.00
C PRO A 4 -5.42 9.16 -23.66
N ALA A 5 -4.27 9.40 -23.02
CA ALA A 5 -3.38 8.35 -22.56
C ALA A 5 -4.21 7.34 -21.75
N SER A 6 -4.14 6.06 -22.13
CA SER A 6 -4.87 4.99 -21.46
C SER A 6 -4.61 5.05 -19.96
N ALA A 7 -5.66 5.09 -19.15
CA ALA A 7 -5.53 4.89 -17.72
C ALA A 7 -4.73 3.59 -17.48
N PRO A 8 -3.72 3.60 -16.59
CA PRO A 8 -2.93 2.40 -16.36
C PRO A 8 -3.82 1.28 -15.83
N ASP A 9 -3.45 0.04 -16.13
CA ASP A 9 -4.12 -1.12 -15.60
C ASP A 9 -3.83 -1.21 -14.08
N THR A 10 -4.77 -0.69 -13.28
CA THR A 10 -4.69 -0.69 -11.80
C THR A 10 -4.44 -2.10 -11.27
N ARG A 11 -5.05 -3.11 -11.90
CA ARG A 11 -4.89 -4.51 -11.49
C ARG A 11 -3.47 -5.00 -11.78
N ALA A 12 -2.90 -4.65 -12.93
CA ALA A 12 -1.50 -4.96 -13.23
C ALA A 12 -0.53 -4.31 -12.24
N LEU A 13 -0.75 -3.05 -11.86
CA LEU A 13 0.08 -2.35 -10.87
C LEU A 13 0.01 -3.02 -9.48
N VAL A 14 -1.19 -3.35 -9.01
CA VAL A 14 -1.38 -4.05 -7.72
C VAL A 14 -0.73 -5.43 -7.75
N ALA A 15 -0.97 -6.21 -8.81
CA ALA A 15 -0.41 -7.56 -8.95
C ALA A 15 1.12 -7.53 -9.01
N ASP A 16 1.69 -6.57 -9.73
CA ASP A 16 3.13 -6.39 -9.83
C ASP A 16 3.76 -6.10 -8.46
N PHE A 17 3.23 -5.10 -7.74
CA PHE A 17 3.78 -4.70 -6.46
C PHE A 17 3.65 -5.79 -5.39
N VAL A 18 2.47 -6.42 -5.27
CA VAL A 18 2.25 -7.53 -4.33
C VAL A 18 3.15 -8.71 -4.66
N GLY A 19 3.24 -9.09 -5.94
CA GLY A 19 4.10 -10.18 -6.39
C GLY A 19 5.59 -9.91 -6.14
N TYR A 20 6.04 -8.67 -6.30
CA TYR A 20 7.39 -8.24 -5.97
C TYR A 20 7.67 -8.41 -4.46
N LYS A 21 6.78 -7.93 -3.60
CA LYS A 21 6.93 -8.01 -2.15
C LYS A 21 6.87 -9.43 -1.58
N LEU A 22 6.01 -10.29 -2.12
CA LEU A 22 5.96 -11.70 -1.73
C LEU A 22 7.26 -12.44 -2.09
N ARG A 23 7.84 -12.16 -3.25
CA ARG A 23 9.15 -12.72 -3.66
C ARG A 23 10.28 -12.23 -2.79
N GLN A 24 10.30 -10.95 -2.43
CA GLN A 24 11.30 -10.37 -1.53
C GLN A 24 11.33 -11.09 -0.16
N LYS A 25 10.17 -11.61 0.28
CA LYS A 25 10.02 -12.40 1.52
C LYS A 25 10.18 -13.91 1.33
N GLY A 26 10.39 -14.40 0.11
CA GLY A 26 10.57 -15.83 -0.19
C GLY A 26 9.28 -16.67 -0.23
N TYR A 27 8.10 -16.03 -0.26
CA TYR A 27 6.81 -16.73 -0.27
C TYR A 27 6.39 -17.25 -1.64
N VAL A 28 6.93 -16.68 -2.72
CA VAL A 28 6.61 -17.07 -4.11
C VAL A 28 7.91 -17.27 -4.87
N CYS A 29 8.00 -18.35 -5.64
CA CYS A 29 9.13 -18.65 -6.51
C CYS A 29 8.63 -18.85 -7.95
N GLY A 30 9.38 -18.34 -8.94
CA GLY A 30 9.12 -18.54 -10.37
C GLY A 30 8.26 -17.47 -11.05
N ALA A 31 7.78 -17.82 -12.24
CA ALA A 31 7.21 -16.88 -13.18
C ALA A 31 5.91 -16.22 -12.70
N GLY A 32 5.78 -14.90 -12.88
CA GLY A 32 4.54 -14.18 -12.61
C GLY A 32 4.72 -12.67 -12.37
N PRO A 33 3.63 -11.92 -12.09
CA PRO A 33 3.68 -10.48 -11.83
C PRO A 33 4.67 -10.15 -10.71
N GLY A 34 5.51 -9.12 -10.86
CA GLY A 34 6.53 -8.79 -9.88
C GLY A 34 7.87 -9.52 -10.02
N GLU A 35 8.01 -10.42 -11.01
CA GLU A 35 9.28 -11.09 -11.32
C GLU A 35 10.24 -10.18 -12.10
N GLY A 36 11.53 -10.21 -11.73
CA GLY A 36 12.58 -9.51 -12.47
C GLY A 36 12.45 -7.98 -12.42
N PRO A 37 13.20 -7.26 -13.28
CA PRO A 37 13.08 -5.82 -13.45
C PRO A 37 11.64 -5.44 -13.83
N ALA A 38 11.14 -4.35 -13.26
CA ALA A 38 9.83 -3.82 -13.64
C ALA A 38 9.84 -3.41 -15.12
N ALA A 39 8.86 -3.88 -15.89
CA ALA A 39 8.73 -3.57 -17.32
C ALA A 39 8.11 -2.18 -17.57
N ASP A 40 7.42 -1.62 -16.57
CA ASP A 40 6.75 -0.32 -16.62
C ASP A 40 7.41 0.65 -15.62
N PRO A 41 7.73 1.91 -16.02
CA PRO A 41 8.29 2.92 -15.12
C PRO A 41 7.43 3.18 -13.87
N LEU A 42 6.10 3.08 -13.98
CA LEU A 42 5.19 3.21 -12.84
C LEU A 42 5.37 2.06 -11.86
N HIS A 43 5.50 0.83 -12.36
CA HIS A 43 5.76 -0.35 -11.53
C HIS A 43 7.11 -0.18 -10.82
N GLN A 44 8.14 0.27 -11.54
CA GLN A 44 9.46 0.52 -10.96
C GLN A 44 9.39 1.59 -9.85
N ALA A 45 8.74 2.72 -10.12
CA ALA A 45 8.58 3.81 -9.15
C ALA A 45 7.81 3.36 -7.90
N MET A 46 6.75 2.55 -8.07
CA MET A 46 5.98 2.03 -6.93
C MET A 46 6.80 1.06 -6.08
N ARG A 47 7.56 0.15 -6.70
CA ARG A 47 8.46 -0.76 -5.99
C ARG A 47 9.51 0.02 -5.20
N ALA A 48 10.18 0.99 -5.83
CA ALA A 48 11.18 1.84 -5.19
C ALA A 48 10.60 2.65 -4.03
N ALA A 49 9.42 3.26 -4.22
CA ALA A 49 8.74 4.00 -3.16
C ALA A 49 8.35 3.11 -1.98
N GLY A 50 7.89 1.88 -2.24
CA GLY A 50 7.57 0.89 -1.21
C GLY A 50 8.80 0.46 -0.41
N ASP A 51 9.93 0.23 -1.08
CA ASP A 51 11.21 -0.09 -0.42
C ASP A 51 11.73 1.10 0.42
N GLU A 52 11.59 2.33 -0.08
CA GLU A 52 11.91 3.56 0.67
C GLU A 52 11.03 3.69 1.92
N PHE A 53 9.71 3.45 1.78
CA PHE A 53 8.76 3.48 2.87
C PHE A 53 9.12 2.45 3.96
N GLU A 54 9.37 1.20 3.59
CA GLU A 54 9.72 0.14 4.55
C GLU A 54 11.04 0.44 5.26
N THR A 55 12.01 1.01 4.55
CA THR A 55 13.28 1.44 5.14
C THR A 55 13.07 2.58 6.15
N ARG A 56 12.26 3.57 5.79
CA ARG A 56 12.02 4.79 6.58
C ARG A 56 11.13 4.55 7.80
N PHE A 57 10.12 3.68 7.69
CA PHE A 57 9.13 3.43 8.72
C PHE A 57 9.22 2.01 9.32
N ARG A 58 10.37 1.33 9.14
CA ARG A 58 10.61 -0.07 9.48
C ARG A 58 10.06 -0.52 10.83
N ARG A 59 10.37 0.24 11.89
CA ARG A 59 9.94 -0.10 13.26
C ARG A 59 8.42 -0.07 13.39
N THR A 60 7.80 1.04 13.02
CA THR A 60 6.35 1.21 13.08
C THR A 60 5.63 0.19 12.20
N PHE A 61 6.13 -0.06 10.99
CA PHE A 61 5.46 -0.97 10.06
C PHE A 61 5.57 -2.45 10.47
N SER A 62 6.70 -2.87 11.03
CA SER A 62 6.88 -4.23 11.56
C SER A 62 5.89 -4.53 12.68
N ASP A 63 5.65 -3.56 13.58
CA ASP A 63 4.72 -3.71 14.69
C ASP A 63 3.26 -3.77 14.20
N LEU A 64 2.92 -2.97 13.19
CA LEU A 64 1.59 -2.95 12.58
C LEU A 64 1.25 -4.27 11.85
N ALA A 65 2.20 -4.80 11.08
CA ALA A 65 2.01 -6.06 10.37
C ALA A 65 1.80 -7.23 11.33
N ALA A 66 2.55 -7.29 12.44
CA ALA A 66 2.43 -8.35 13.45
C ALA A 66 1.10 -8.27 14.23
N GLN A 67 0.52 -7.08 14.38
CA GLN A 67 -0.74 -6.86 15.10
C GLN A 67 -1.98 -7.15 14.26
N LEU A 68 -1.84 -7.30 12.94
CA LEU A 68 -2.94 -7.56 12.04
C LEU A 68 -3.46 -8.99 12.23
N HIS A 69 -4.43 -9.15 13.14
CA HIS A 69 -5.17 -10.39 13.30
C HIS A 69 -6.09 -10.60 12.09
N VAL A 70 -5.57 -11.30 11.08
CA VAL A 70 -6.31 -11.69 9.89
C VAL A 70 -7.20 -12.88 10.23
N THR A 71 -8.52 -12.71 10.12
CA THR A 71 -9.48 -13.82 10.06
C THR A 71 -10.27 -13.71 8.77
N PRO A 72 -10.51 -14.81 8.02
CA PRO A 72 -11.11 -14.73 6.69
C PRO A 72 -12.48 -14.05 6.70
N GLY A 73 -13.29 -14.25 7.74
CA GLY A 73 -14.62 -13.66 7.87
C GLY A 73 -14.66 -12.16 8.19
N SER A 74 -13.55 -11.53 8.61
CA SER A 74 -13.49 -10.09 8.92
C SER A 74 -12.42 -9.32 8.16
N ALA A 75 -11.64 -9.99 7.32
CA ALA A 75 -10.49 -9.41 6.62
C ALA A 75 -10.87 -8.22 5.73
N GLN A 76 -11.96 -8.31 4.98
CA GLN A 76 -12.40 -7.20 4.12
C GLN A 76 -12.78 -5.95 4.92
N GLN A 77 -13.58 -6.13 5.98
CA GLN A 77 -14.01 -5.00 6.82
C GLN A 77 -12.81 -4.33 7.48
N ARG A 78 -11.88 -5.11 8.04
CA ARG A 78 -10.65 -4.57 8.64
C ARG A 78 -9.78 -3.85 7.62
N PHE A 79 -9.64 -4.43 6.43
CA PHE A 79 -8.89 -3.79 5.34
C PHE A 79 -9.46 -2.42 4.99
N THR A 80 -10.78 -2.33 4.78
CA THR A 80 -11.46 -1.06 4.47
C THR A 80 -11.30 -0.05 5.60
N GLN A 81 -11.49 -0.47 6.86
CA GLN A 81 -11.35 0.41 8.02
C GLN A 81 -9.94 1.02 8.10
N VAL A 82 -8.90 0.17 8.05
CA VAL A 82 -7.50 0.64 8.11
C VAL A 82 -7.17 1.56 6.93
N SER A 83 -7.73 1.28 5.75
CA SER A 83 -7.55 2.12 4.57
C SER A 83 -8.22 3.49 4.73
N ASP A 84 -9.46 3.52 5.24
CA ASP A 84 -10.19 4.77 5.50
C ASP A 84 -9.47 5.63 6.55
N GLU A 85 -8.94 5.01 7.60
CA GLU A 85 -8.12 5.69 8.62
C GLU A 85 -6.81 6.22 8.03
N LEU A 86 -6.13 5.44 7.18
CA LEU A 86 -4.90 5.85 6.52
C LEU A 86 -5.10 7.11 5.66
N PHE A 87 -6.27 7.24 5.03
CA PHE A 87 -6.62 8.39 4.19
C PHE A 87 -7.43 9.46 4.92
N GLN A 88 -7.62 9.35 6.24
CA GLN A 88 -8.30 10.35 7.04
C GLN A 88 -7.56 11.70 6.98
N GLY A 89 -8.26 12.77 6.62
CA GLY A 89 -7.66 14.09 6.39
C GLY A 89 -7.09 14.29 4.99
N GLY A 90 -7.32 13.34 4.08
CA GLY A 90 -7.08 13.49 2.65
C GLY A 90 -5.96 12.59 2.10
N PRO A 91 -6.09 12.13 0.85
CA PRO A 91 -5.06 11.36 0.19
C PRO A 91 -3.85 12.22 -0.23
N ASN A 92 -2.68 11.59 -0.24
CA ASN A 92 -1.46 12.07 -0.87
C ASN A 92 -0.63 10.87 -1.34
N TRP A 93 0.37 11.11 -2.18
CA TRP A 93 1.16 10.03 -2.76
C TRP A 93 1.89 9.16 -1.72
N GLY A 94 2.34 9.73 -0.60
CA GLY A 94 2.99 8.97 0.46
C GLY A 94 2.04 8.01 1.16
N ARG A 95 0.79 8.45 1.43
CA ARG A 95 -0.27 7.59 1.98
C ARG A 95 -0.70 6.52 0.99
N LEU A 96 -0.72 6.83 -0.32
CA LEU A 96 -0.96 5.83 -1.35
C LEU A 96 0.14 4.75 -1.33
N VAL A 97 1.42 5.12 -1.21
CA VAL A 97 2.49 4.12 -1.07
C VAL A 97 2.30 3.28 0.21
N ALA A 98 1.95 3.91 1.32
CA ALA A 98 1.65 3.21 2.57
C ALA A 98 0.51 2.19 2.41
N PHE A 99 -0.53 2.51 1.63
CA PHE A 99 -1.63 1.61 1.31
C PHE A 99 -1.17 0.39 0.51
N PHE A 100 -0.32 0.58 -0.50
CA PHE A 100 0.28 -0.52 -1.26
C PHE A 100 1.10 -1.45 -0.36
N VAL A 101 1.96 -0.87 0.48
CA VAL A 101 2.81 -1.61 1.42
C VAL A 101 1.96 -2.37 2.45
N PHE A 102 0.89 -1.76 2.97
CA PHE A 102 -0.09 -2.42 3.85
C PHE A 102 -0.76 -3.63 3.18
N GLY A 103 -1.27 -3.46 1.96
CA GLY A 103 -1.90 -4.56 1.22
C GLY A 103 -0.94 -5.72 0.95
N ALA A 104 0.29 -5.41 0.54
CA ALA A 104 1.33 -6.43 0.33
C ALA A 104 1.73 -7.15 1.63
N ALA A 105 1.77 -6.45 2.76
CA ALA A 105 2.02 -7.07 4.07
C ALA A 105 0.88 -7.99 4.49
N LEU A 106 -0.38 -7.62 4.23
CA LEU A 106 -1.54 -8.46 4.48
C LEU A 106 -1.54 -9.72 3.59
N CYS A 107 -1.16 -9.60 2.32
CA CYS A 107 -0.94 -10.76 1.44
C CYS A 107 0.15 -11.69 1.98
N ALA A 108 1.30 -11.13 2.41
CA ALA A 108 2.39 -11.92 2.99
C ALA A 108 1.97 -12.66 4.26
N GLU A 109 1.23 -12.00 5.14
CA GLU A 109 0.71 -12.60 6.37
C GLU A 109 -0.33 -13.69 6.07
N SER A 110 -1.12 -13.51 5.00
CA SER A 110 -2.08 -14.52 4.54
C SER A 110 -1.37 -15.79 4.06
N VAL A 111 -0.27 -15.66 3.31
CA VAL A 111 0.55 -16.83 2.90
C VAL A 111 1.19 -17.49 4.13
N ASN A 112 1.75 -16.70 5.05
CA ASN A 112 2.37 -17.21 6.27
C ASN A 112 1.40 -18.01 7.17
N LYS A 113 0.09 -17.73 7.05
CA LYS A 113 -0.99 -18.41 7.79
C LYS A 113 -1.73 -19.47 6.98
N GLU A 114 -1.20 -19.90 5.83
CA GLU A 114 -1.83 -20.90 4.94
C GLU A 114 -3.25 -20.49 4.49
N MET A 115 -3.42 -19.19 4.24
CA MET A 115 -4.66 -18.56 3.76
C MET A 115 -4.46 -17.94 2.36
N GLU A 116 -3.77 -18.64 1.47
CA GLU A 116 -3.44 -18.18 0.11
C GLU A 116 -4.65 -17.68 -0.70
N PRO A 117 -5.87 -18.24 -0.60
CA PRO A 117 -7.05 -17.71 -1.28
C PRO A 117 -7.39 -16.25 -0.91
N LEU A 118 -6.90 -15.76 0.23
CA LEU A 118 -7.09 -14.37 0.65
C LEU A 118 -6.20 -13.40 -0.15
N VAL A 119 -5.07 -13.85 -0.70
CA VAL A 119 -4.14 -13.00 -1.46
C VAL A 119 -4.81 -12.39 -2.69
N GLY A 120 -5.60 -13.19 -3.42
CA GLY A 120 -6.37 -12.68 -4.57
C GLY A 120 -7.46 -11.71 -4.15
N GLN A 121 -8.14 -11.98 -3.04
CA GLN A 121 -9.19 -11.09 -2.52
C GLN A 121 -8.64 -9.73 -2.08
N VAL A 122 -7.50 -9.72 -1.39
CA VAL A 122 -6.84 -8.47 -0.96
C VAL A 122 -6.43 -7.63 -2.17
N GLN A 123 -5.89 -8.24 -3.22
CA GLN A 123 -5.58 -7.53 -4.46
C GLN A 123 -6.82 -6.90 -5.10
N GLU A 124 -7.95 -7.64 -5.18
CA GLU A 124 -9.20 -7.08 -5.70
C GLU A 124 -9.76 -5.95 -4.81
N TRP A 125 -9.62 -6.04 -3.48
CA TRP A 125 -10.00 -4.95 -2.59
C TRP A 125 -9.13 -3.71 -2.80
N MET A 126 -7.83 -3.89 -3.04
CA MET A 126 -6.92 -2.79 -3.36
C MET A 126 -7.33 -2.09 -4.66
N VAL A 127 -7.59 -2.87 -5.72
CA VAL A 127 -8.07 -2.36 -7.01
C VAL A 127 -9.38 -1.59 -6.83
N ALA A 128 -10.36 -2.19 -6.16
CA ALA A 128 -11.65 -1.55 -5.91
C ALA A 128 -11.49 -0.23 -5.15
N TYR A 129 -10.63 -0.18 -4.12
CA TYR A 129 -10.40 1.05 -3.36
C TYR A 129 -9.74 2.13 -4.22
N LEU A 130 -8.75 1.77 -5.04
CA LEU A 130 -8.09 2.70 -5.96
C LEU A 130 -9.08 3.28 -6.99
N GLU A 131 -9.91 2.44 -7.60
CA GLU A 131 -10.83 2.83 -8.67
C GLU A 131 -12.08 3.56 -8.17
N THR A 132 -12.46 3.39 -6.90
CA THR A 132 -13.69 4.00 -6.36
C THR A 132 -13.44 5.14 -5.38
N ARG A 133 -12.42 5.05 -4.51
CA ARG A 133 -12.14 6.04 -3.47
C ARG A 133 -11.04 7.02 -3.85
N LEU A 134 -10.07 6.56 -4.63
CA LEU A 134 -8.87 7.35 -4.94
C LEU A 134 -8.80 7.84 -6.38
N ALA A 135 -9.65 7.35 -7.29
CA ALA A 135 -9.59 7.66 -8.72
C ALA A 135 -9.65 9.17 -9.02
N ASP A 136 -10.62 9.89 -8.45
CA ASP A 136 -10.78 11.33 -8.67
C ASP A 136 -9.58 12.13 -8.13
N TRP A 137 -9.05 11.73 -6.97
CA TRP A 137 -7.87 12.35 -6.40
C TRP A 137 -6.60 12.08 -7.23
N ILE A 138 -6.40 10.83 -7.68
CA ILE A 138 -5.29 10.46 -8.54
C ILE A 138 -5.33 11.30 -9.81
N HIS A 139 -6.51 11.39 -10.45
CA HIS A 139 -6.68 12.19 -11.66
C HIS A 139 -6.39 13.68 -11.42
N SER A 140 -6.97 14.27 -10.37
CA SER A 140 -6.76 15.69 -10.04
C SER A 140 -5.33 16.01 -9.56
N SER A 141 -4.57 15.01 -9.12
CA SER A 141 -3.17 15.15 -8.70
C SER A 141 -2.15 14.95 -9.83
N GLY A 142 -2.58 15.04 -11.10
CA GLY A 142 -1.71 14.85 -12.27
C GLY A 142 -1.58 13.40 -12.75
N GLY A 143 -2.35 12.47 -12.15
CA GLY A 143 -2.36 11.06 -12.52
C GLY A 143 -1.08 10.33 -12.13
N TRP A 144 -0.96 9.09 -12.61
CA TRP A 144 0.19 8.23 -12.32
C TRP A 144 1.50 8.71 -12.96
N ALA A 145 1.43 9.59 -13.97
CA ALA A 145 2.60 10.26 -14.52
C ALA A 145 3.28 11.17 -13.48
N GLU A 146 2.49 11.90 -12.69
CA GLU A 146 3.00 12.72 -11.58
C GLU A 146 3.67 11.85 -10.51
N PHE A 147 3.04 10.73 -10.15
CA PHE A 147 3.66 9.77 -9.21
C PHE A 147 5.02 9.28 -9.72
N THR A 148 5.10 8.90 -11.00
CA THR A 148 6.35 8.44 -11.62
C THR A 148 7.41 9.54 -11.65
N ALA A 149 7.02 10.79 -11.88
CA ALA A 149 7.96 11.92 -11.81
C ALA A 149 8.49 12.17 -10.39
N LEU A 150 7.67 11.92 -9.36
CA LEU A 150 8.04 12.12 -7.96
C LEU A 150 8.90 10.98 -7.37
N TYR A 151 8.63 9.74 -7.76
CA TYR A 151 9.22 8.54 -7.15
C TYR A 151 10.08 7.68 -8.11
N GLY A 152 10.09 8.00 -9.41
CA GLY A 152 10.93 7.33 -10.40
C GLY A 152 12.40 7.75 -10.36
N ASP A 153 13.23 7.00 -11.09
CA ASP A 153 14.65 7.28 -11.21
C ASP A 153 14.90 8.64 -11.88
N GLY A 154 15.68 9.50 -11.21
CA GLY A 154 16.02 10.84 -11.74
C GLY A 154 15.13 11.99 -11.26
N ALA A 155 14.33 11.80 -10.20
CA ALA A 155 13.52 12.86 -9.60
C ALA A 155 14.33 14.14 -9.31
N LEU A 156 13.84 15.27 -9.84
CA LEU A 156 14.42 16.61 -9.64
C LEU A 156 14.37 17.03 -8.16
N GLU A 157 15.20 18.01 -7.77
CA GLU A 157 15.29 18.46 -6.36
C GLU A 157 13.94 18.99 -5.81
N GLU A 158 13.11 19.57 -6.67
CA GLU A 158 11.75 20.01 -6.32
C GLU A 158 10.82 18.82 -6.00
N ALA A 159 10.91 17.75 -6.79
CA ALA A 159 10.18 16.51 -6.56
C ALA A 159 10.56 15.88 -5.22
N ARG A 160 11.84 15.96 -4.82
CA ARG A 160 12.30 15.49 -3.50
C ARG A 160 11.64 16.24 -2.34
N ARG A 161 11.43 17.55 -2.45
CA ARG A 161 10.75 18.34 -1.41
C ARG A 161 9.28 17.94 -1.26
N LEU A 162 8.58 17.78 -2.38
CA LEU A 162 7.19 17.31 -2.38
C LEU A 162 7.07 15.90 -1.80
N ARG A 163 8.02 15.02 -2.15
CA ARG A 163 8.15 13.67 -1.58
C ARG A 163 8.39 13.70 -0.07
N GLU A 164 9.24 14.57 0.44
CA GLU A 164 9.44 14.75 1.89
C GLU A 164 8.17 15.25 2.59
N GLY A 165 7.40 16.15 1.97
CA GLY A 165 6.09 16.56 2.47
C GLY A 165 5.09 15.40 2.58
N ASN A 166 5.07 14.53 1.55
CA ASN A 166 4.25 13.31 1.58
C ASN A 166 4.65 12.38 2.73
N TRP A 167 5.95 12.17 2.94
CA TRP A 167 6.46 11.36 4.06
C TRP A 167 6.18 11.97 5.43
N ALA A 168 6.18 13.30 5.55
CA ALA A 168 5.78 13.95 6.79
C ALA A 168 4.31 13.66 7.13
N SER A 169 3.42 13.66 6.14
CA SER A 169 2.01 13.31 6.34
C SER A 169 1.81 11.86 6.79
N VAL A 170 2.54 10.93 6.17
CA VAL A 170 2.58 9.52 6.60
C VAL A 170 3.05 9.40 8.05
N ARG A 171 4.13 10.09 8.42
CA ARG A 171 4.63 10.10 9.79
C ARG A 171 3.56 10.57 10.76
N THR A 172 2.85 11.66 10.45
CA THR A 172 1.75 12.17 11.28
C THR A 172 0.65 11.13 11.47
N VAL A 173 0.25 10.42 10.42
CA VAL A 173 -0.76 9.34 10.52
C VAL A 173 -0.23 8.21 11.40
N LEU A 174 0.98 7.72 11.15
CA LEU A 174 1.55 6.61 11.88
C LEU A 174 1.80 6.96 13.36
N THR A 175 2.24 8.18 13.69
CA THR A 175 2.40 8.64 15.07
C THR A 175 1.08 9.00 15.74
N GLY A 176 0.11 9.49 14.97
CA GLY A 176 -1.23 9.84 15.46
C GLY A 176 -2.12 8.61 15.69
N ALA A 177 -1.99 7.57 14.86
CA ALA A 177 -2.66 6.28 15.02
C ALA A 177 -2.19 5.54 16.28
N VAL A 178 -0.93 5.75 16.70
CA VAL A 178 -0.43 5.28 18.01
C VAL A 178 -1.13 6.01 19.18
N ALA A 179 -1.63 7.23 18.96
CA ALA A 179 -2.38 8.01 19.96
C ALA A 179 -3.91 7.79 19.90
N LEU A 180 -4.45 7.21 18.82
CA LEU A 180 -5.90 7.06 18.59
C LEU A 180 -6.41 5.60 18.59
N GLY A 181 -5.67 4.64 19.15
CA GLY A 181 -6.26 3.36 19.57
C GLY A 181 -7.05 2.58 18.50
N ALA A 182 -6.69 2.72 17.23
CA ALA A 182 -7.40 2.07 16.12
C ALA A 182 -6.61 0.90 15.48
N LEU A 183 -5.31 0.82 15.78
CA LEU A 183 -4.54 -0.43 15.68
C LEU A 183 -4.31 -1.11 17.03
N VAL A 184 -4.74 -0.46 18.12
CA VAL A 184 -4.54 -0.93 19.49
C VAL A 184 -5.91 -1.03 20.16
N THR A 185 -6.23 -2.23 20.68
CA THR A 185 -7.38 -2.62 21.52
C THR A 185 -8.76 -2.88 20.88
N VAL A 186 -8.98 -4.15 20.49
CA VAL A 186 -10.01 -4.97 21.18
C VAL A 186 -9.40 -6.33 21.51
N GLY A 187 -8.80 -6.41 22.69
CA GLY A 187 -8.19 -7.62 23.23
C GLY A 187 -8.10 -7.57 24.75
N ALA A 188 -9.12 -7.01 25.41
CA ALA A 188 -9.30 -7.12 26.86
C ALA A 188 -10.71 -6.65 27.25
N PHE A 189 -11.75 -7.47 27.05
CA PHE A 189 -12.98 -7.36 27.86
C PHE A 189 -13.85 -8.61 27.84
N PHE A 190 -13.28 -9.80 28.11
CA PHE A 190 -14.05 -10.91 28.70
C PHE A 190 -13.11 -11.80 29.52
N ALA A 191 -12.79 -11.35 30.73
CA ALA A 191 -12.32 -12.22 31.81
C ALA A 191 -12.47 -11.49 33.15
N SER A 192 -13.70 -11.47 33.69
CA SER A 192 -13.88 -11.44 35.14
C SER A 192 -15.31 -11.83 35.52
N LYS A 193 -15.40 -13.12 35.87
CA LYS A 193 -16.35 -13.81 36.75
C LYS A 193 -17.79 -14.03 36.29
#